data_AF-A0A6B3FTL6-F1
#
_entry.id   AF-A0A6B3FTL6-F1
#
_cell.length_a   1.000
_cell.length_b   1.000
_cell.length_c   1.000
_cell.angle_alpha   90.00
_cell.angle_beta   90.00
_cell.angle_gamma   90.00
#
_symmetry.space_group_name_H-M   'P 1'
#
loop_
_entity.id
_entity.type
_entity.pdbx_description
1 polymer ?
#
loop_
_entity_poly.entity_id
_entity_poly.type
_entity_poly.pdbx_seq_one_letter_code
_entity_poly.pdbx_strand_id
1 'polypeptide(L)' 'MSEPSFLTRSSMLRAPWDAIDAWGHHVDGDGYDAGLTSTCRALPLPLRQPLADDQDAWLGHIDPRCTTVTGNSQ' A
#
# COMPACT_ATOMS: atom_id res chain seq x y z
N MET A 1 6.92 30.65 -21.33
CA MET A 1 5.94 29.89 -20.53
C MET A 1 6.37 28.43 -20.61
N SER A 2 6.96 27.90 -19.54
CA SER A 2 7.41 26.50 -19.48
C SER A 2 6.23 25.60 -19.11
N GLU A 3 6.05 24.50 -19.85
CA GLU A 3 5.04 23.49 -19.53
C GLU A 3 5.30 22.87 -18.14
N PRO A 4 4.25 22.61 -17.33
CA PRO A 4 4.42 21.82 -16.13
C PRO A 4 4.60 20.36 -16.55
N SER A 5 5.84 19.87 -16.49
CA SER A 5 6.13 18.44 -16.56
C SER A 5 5.41 17.75 -15.39
N PHE A 6 4.30 17.08 -15.67
CA PHE A 6 3.70 16.08 -14.77
C PHE A 6 4.59 14.84 -14.74
N LEU A 7 5.78 14.97 -14.14
CA LEU A 7 6.60 13.83 -13.78
C LEU A 7 5.90 13.14 -12.60
N THR A 8 5.05 12.16 -12.89
CA THR A 8 4.49 11.27 -11.88
C THR A 8 5.65 10.47 -11.27
N ARG A 9 6.26 10.98 -10.20
CA ARG A 9 7.16 10.19 -9.37
C ARG A 9 6.32 9.12 -8.68
N SER A 10 6.62 7.86 -8.95
CA SER A 10 6.04 6.74 -8.22
C SER A 10 6.63 6.69 -6.81
N SER A 11 5.78 6.80 -5.79
CA SER A 11 6.18 6.60 -4.39
C SER A 11 6.46 5.12 -4.15
N MET A 12 7.69 4.78 -3.74
CA MET A 12 8.07 3.40 -3.43
C MET A 12 7.85 3.14 -1.94
N LEU A 13 6.85 2.32 -1.63
CA LEU A 13 6.61 1.85 -0.26
C LEU A 13 7.61 0.74 0.09
N ARG A 14 8.43 0.95 1.12
CA ARG A 14 9.22 -0.12 1.76
C ARG A 14 8.58 -0.46 3.10
N ALA A 15 7.88 -1.59 3.16
CA ALA A 15 7.42 -2.18 4.42
C ALA A 15 8.46 -3.21 4.89
N PRO A 16 8.87 -3.21 6.17
CA PRO A 16 9.69 -4.28 6.71
C PRO A 16 8.93 -5.61 6.64
N TRP A 17 9.64 -6.67 6.23
CA TRP A 17 9.06 -8.01 6.08
C TRP A 17 8.86 -8.72 7.42
N ASP A 18 9.60 -8.31 8.46
CA ASP A 18 9.33 -8.75 9.82
C ASP A 18 8.15 -7.96 10.38
N ALA A 19 7.23 -8.69 11.00
CA ALA A 19 5.86 -8.30 11.23
C ALA A 19 5.71 -7.12 12.21
N ILE A 20 5.87 -5.89 11.73
CA ILE A 20 5.13 -4.79 12.32
C ILE A 20 3.77 -4.76 11.61
N ASP A 21 2.79 -5.41 12.25
CA ASP A 21 1.37 -5.41 11.84
C ASP A 21 0.84 -4.00 11.59
N ALA A 22 1.50 -2.96 12.11
CA ALA A 22 1.20 -1.56 11.83
C ALA A 22 2.47 -0.70 11.56
N TRP A 23 2.59 -0.08 10.39
CA TRP A 23 3.69 0.85 10.08
C TRP A 23 3.18 2.23 9.67
N GLY A 24 4.01 3.26 9.87
CA GLY A 24 3.77 4.59 9.33
C GLY A 24 4.41 4.73 7.95
N HIS A 25 3.65 5.12 6.95
CA HIS A 25 4.18 5.53 5.64
C HIS A 25 4.20 7.05 5.55
N HIS A 26 5.40 7.62 5.46
CA HIS A 26 5.57 9.03 5.14
C HIS A 26 5.52 9.23 3.63
N VAL A 27 4.70 10.18 3.18
CA VAL A 27 4.55 10.54 1.77
C VAL A 27 5.54 11.65 1.42
N ASP A 28 6.62 11.27 0.75
CA ASP A 28 7.56 12.22 0.17
C ASP A 28 7.07 12.71 -1.20
N GLY A 29 7.25 13.99 -1.51
CA GLY A 29 6.91 14.55 -2.82
C GLY A 29 6.63 16.05 -2.78
N ASP A 30 6.12 16.57 -3.88
CA ASP A 30 5.61 17.94 -4.03
C ASP A 30 4.09 17.98 -4.32
N GLY A 31 3.43 16.83 -4.25
CA GLY A 31 1.99 16.68 -4.40
C GLY A 31 1.20 17.22 -3.20
N TYR A 32 -0.12 17.24 -3.33
CA TYR A 32 -1.02 17.70 -2.27
C TYR A 32 -0.94 16.86 -0.99
N ASP A 33 -0.55 15.60 -1.12
CA ASP A 33 -0.36 14.64 -0.05
C ASP A 33 1.08 14.63 0.51
N ALA A 34 1.98 15.47 -0.01
CA ALA A 34 3.34 15.59 0.48
C ALA A 34 3.37 15.97 1.97
N GLY A 35 4.21 15.27 2.74
CA GLY A 35 4.35 15.47 4.17
C GLY A 35 3.29 14.75 5.02
N LEU A 36 2.28 14.12 4.41
CA LEU A 36 1.32 13.29 5.14
C LEU A 36 1.97 12.00 5.65
N THR A 37 1.49 11.53 6.79
CA THR A 37 1.84 10.21 7.33
C THR A 37 0.59 9.35 7.37
N SER A 38 0.62 8.22 6.67
CA SER A 38 -0.45 7.22 6.68
C SER A 38 -0.12 6.10 7.64
N THR A 39 -1.08 5.68 8.46
CA THR A 39 -0.96 4.46 9.27
C THR A 39 -1.44 3.27 8.46
N CYS A 40 -0.55 2.33 8.21
CA CYS A 40 -0.80 1.15 7.41
C CYS A 40 -0.77 -0.10 8.29
N ARG A 41 -1.46 -1.16 7.88
CA ARG A 41 -1.42 -2.47 8.53
C ARG A 41 -1.56 -3.61 7.54
N ALA A 42 -1.04 -4.78 7.89
CA ALA A 42 -1.33 -6.00 7.13
C ALA A 42 -2.72 -6.51 7.54
N LEU A 43 -3.53 -6.94 6.57
CA LEU A 43 -4.83 -7.57 6.84
C LEU A 43 -4.88 -8.91 6.12
N PRO A 44 -5.25 -10.01 6.81
CA PRO A 44 -5.42 -11.30 6.15
C PRO A 44 -6.63 -11.26 5.21
N LEU A 45 -6.55 -12.04 4.13
CA LEU A 45 -7.70 -12.32 3.28
C LEU A 45 -8.52 -13.48 3.87
N PRO A 46 -9.87 -13.46 3.73
CA PRO A 46 -10.67 -12.42 3.10
C PRO A 46 -10.81 -11.16 3.98
N LEU A 47 -10.87 -9.99 3.34
CA LEU A 47 -11.06 -8.72 4.04
C LEU A 47 -12.43 -8.68 4.74
N ARG A 48 -12.47 -8.12 5.95
CA ARG A 48 -13.72 -7.93 6.71
C ARG A 48 -14.58 -6.78 6.19
N GLN A 49 -13.98 -5.83 5.48
CA GLN A 49 -14.61 -4.64 4.92
C GLN A 49 -13.91 -4.26 3.61
N PRO A 50 -14.61 -3.63 2.64
CA PRO A 50 -14.01 -3.15 1.40
C PRO A 50 -12.88 -2.16 1.65
N LEU A 51 -11.94 -2.08 0.71
CA LEU A 51 -10.96 -1.00 0.71
C LEU A 51 -11.58 0.28 0.17
N ALA A 52 -10.92 1.42 0.41
CA ALA A 52 -11.35 2.67 -0.20
C ALA A 52 -11.40 2.51 -1.73
N ASP A 53 -12.38 3.15 -2.36
CA ASP A 53 -12.53 3.20 -3.81
C ASP A 53 -12.58 1.83 -4.51
N ASP A 54 -13.17 0.83 -3.84
CA ASP A 54 -13.29 -0.56 -4.33
C ASP A 54 -11.95 -1.19 -4.73
N GLN A 55 -10.85 -0.76 -4.10
CA GLN A 55 -9.51 -1.25 -4.42
C GLN A 55 -9.36 -2.77 -4.22
N ASP A 56 -10.22 -3.40 -3.41
CA ASP A 56 -10.28 -4.85 -3.25
C ASP A 56 -10.63 -5.60 -4.55
N ALA A 57 -11.23 -4.93 -5.54
CA ALA A 57 -11.46 -5.50 -6.88
C ALA A 57 -10.17 -5.94 -7.58
N TRP A 58 -9.02 -5.36 -7.20
CA TRP A 58 -7.71 -5.67 -7.80
C TRP A 58 -6.98 -6.83 -7.12
N LEU A 59 -7.46 -7.32 -5.97
CA LEU A 59 -6.79 -8.39 -5.22
C LEU A 59 -6.65 -9.68 -6.04
N GLY A 60 -7.63 -10.00 -6.88
CA GLY A 60 -7.60 -11.15 -7.78
C GLY A 60 -6.55 -11.07 -8.91
N HIS A 61 -5.97 -9.88 -9.12
CA HIS A 61 -4.93 -9.64 -10.14
C HIS A 61 -3.51 -9.65 -9.57
N ILE A 62 -3.35 -9.75 -8.25
CA ILE A 62 -2.03 -9.87 -7.62
C ILE A 62 -1.44 -11.23 -7.96
N ASP A 63 -0.17 -11.28 -8.40
CA ASP A 63 0.53 -12.55 -8.59
C ASP A 63 0.51 -13.33 -7.26
N PRO A 64 -0.06 -14.54 -7.22
CA PRO A 64 -0.11 -15.33 -5.99
C PRO A 64 1.26 -15.56 -5.34
N ARG A 65 2.35 -15.52 -6.12
CA ARG A 65 3.74 -15.61 -5.61
C ARG A 65 4.14 -14.41 -4.76
N CYS A 66 3.44 -13.29 -4.87
CA CYS A 66 3.61 -12.10 -4.05
C CYS A 66 2.75 -12.11 -2.78
N THR A 67 1.96 -13.16 -2.56
CA THR A 67 1.14 -13.33 -1.35
C THR A 67 1.86 -14.19 -0.31
N THR A 68 1.76 -13.82 0.96
CA THR A 68 2.20 -14.67 2.07
C THR A 68 1.08 -15.60 2.49
N VAL A 69 1.36 -16.90 2.54
CA VAL A 69 0.40 -17.87 3.09
C VAL A 69 0.28 -17.61 4.59
N THR A 70 -0.93 -17.27 5.05
CA THR A 70 -1.22 -17.31 6.48
C THR A 70 -1.28 -18.78 6.89
N GLY A 71 -0.13 -19.33 7.31
CA GLY A 71 -0.08 -20.67 7.88
C GLY A 71 -0.92 -20.67 9.15
N ASN A 72 -1.98 -21.48 9.18
CA ASN A 72 -2.56 -21.91 10.45
C ASN A 72 -1.48 -22.75 11.15
N SER A 73 -0.69 -22.09 12.00
CA SER A 73 0.14 -22.78 12.98
C SER A 73 -0.82 -23.50 13.94
N GLN A 74 -1.10 -24.77 13.66
CA GLN A 74 -1.77 -25.69 14.57
C GLN A 74 -0.75 -26.30 15.52
#